data_AF-A0A443RIM4-F1
#
_entry.id   AF-A0A443RIM4-F1
#
_cell.length_a   1.000
_cell.length_b   1.000
_cell.length_c   1.000
_cell.angle_alpha   90.00
_cell.angle_beta   90.00
_cell.angle_gamma   90.00
#
_symmetry.space_group_name_H-M   'P 1'
#
loop_
_entity.id
_entity.type
_entity.pdbx_description
1 polymer ?
#
loop_
_entity_poly.entity_id
_entity_poly.type
_entity_poly.pdbx_seq_one_letter_code
_entity_poly.pdbx_strand_id
1 'polypeptide(L)'
;MKDENLTVFSFTGFDTASPCFEFEGRSLHINSSDANSVILVHSNMGNFGTTRLSGTVDFCPNGGRDQPYDCEHWTHMFALVAHKFDYTKYGDCQPVAYQCESYDEFLKGRCGSCDNVIFTALQNYAT
;
A
#
# COMPACT_ATOMS: atom_id res chain seq x y z
N MET A 1 2.98 -13.07 -14.04
CA MET A 1 4.14 -12.51 -13.31
C MET A 1 4.85 -13.53 -12.41
N LYS A 2 4.27 -14.71 -12.15
CA LYS A 2 4.95 -15.79 -11.41
C LYS A 2 5.66 -16.69 -12.42
N ASP A 3 6.85 -16.26 -12.86
CA ASP A 3 7.76 -17.13 -13.60
C ASP A 3 8.65 -17.85 -12.58
N GLU A 4 8.54 -19.17 -12.50
CA GLU A 4 9.24 -19.99 -11.50
C GLU A 4 10.76 -19.99 -11.68
N ASN A 5 11.27 -19.50 -12.82
CA ASN A 5 12.71 -19.41 -13.10
C ASN A 5 13.30 -18.02 -12.81
N LEU A 6 12.51 -17.07 -12.32
CA LEU A 6 12.97 -15.73 -11.98
C LEU A 6 12.77 -15.46 -10.48
N THR A 7 13.86 -15.27 -9.76
CA THR A 7 13.79 -14.77 -8.37
C THR A 7 13.69 -13.25 -8.38
N VAL A 8 12.51 -12.74 -8.05
CA VAL A 8 12.31 -11.30 -7.87
C VAL A 8 12.51 -10.93 -6.40
N PHE A 9 13.36 -9.94 -6.14
CA PHE A 9 13.65 -9.50 -4.79
C PHE A 9 12.51 -8.67 -4.19
N SER A 10 11.93 -7.74 -4.95
CA SER A 10 10.87 -6.87 -4.46
C SER A 10 9.83 -6.53 -5.51
N PHE A 11 8.56 -6.53 -5.10
CA PHE A 11 7.44 -6.01 -5.88
C PHE A 11 6.69 -4.95 -5.08
N THR A 12 6.31 -3.87 -5.75
CA THR A 12 5.36 -2.90 -5.20
C THR A 12 4.11 -2.87 -6.07
N GLY A 13 2.98 -3.27 -5.49
CA GLY A 13 1.66 -3.19 -6.12
C GLY A 13 0.94 -1.92 -5.68
N PHE A 14 0.55 -1.09 -6.65
CA PHE A 14 -0.22 0.12 -6.41
C PHE A 14 -1.68 -0.17 -6.74
N ASP A 15 -2.50 -0.27 -5.70
CA ASP A 15 -3.94 -0.54 -5.72
C ASP A 15 -4.24 -1.73 -6.62
N THR A 16 -3.94 -2.95 -6.18
CA THR A 16 -4.06 -4.11 -7.08
C THR A 16 -5.52 -4.45 -7.36
N ALA A 17 -5.84 -4.83 -8.59
CA ALA A 17 -7.22 -5.00 -9.03
C ALA A 17 -7.99 -6.10 -8.26
N SER A 18 -9.21 -5.78 -7.85
CA SER A 18 -10.21 -6.73 -7.33
C SER A 18 -10.97 -7.47 -8.43
N PRO A 19 -11.51 -6.78 -9.48
CA PRO A 19 -12.30 -7.45 -10.52
C PRO A 19 -11.53 -8.61 -11.16
N CYS A 20 -12.15 -9.78 -11.19
CA CYS A 20 -11.58 -11.04 -11.70
C CYS A 20 -10.45 -11.67 -10.87
N PHE A 21 -10.02 -11.08 -9.76
CA PHE A 21 -8.92 -11.63 -8.94
C PHE A 21 -9.28 -11.81 -7.45
N GLU A 22 -10.25 -11.07 -6.91
CA GLU A 22 -10.56 -11.04 -5.47
C GLU A 22 -10.78 -12.44 -4.89
N PHE A 23 -11.58 -13.27 -5.56
CA PHE A 23 -11.93 -14.60 -5.08
C PHE A 23 -11.04 -15.71 -5.64
N GLU A 24 -10.03 -15.35 -6.43
CA GLU A 24 -9.13 -16.31 -7.03
C GLU A 24 -8.10 -16.85 -6.02
N GLY A 25 -7.59 -18.05 -6.32
CA GLY A 25 -6.56 -18.69 -5.52
C GLY A 25 -5.25 -17.89 -5.46
N ARG A 26 -4.39 -18.23 -4.50
CA ARG A 26 -3.08 -17.58 -4.31
C ARG A 26 -2.19 -17.62 -5.55
N SER A 27 -2.38 -18.57 -6.46
CA SER A 27 -1.63 -18.64 -7.72
C SER A 27 -1.99 -17.52 -8.70
N LEU A 28 -3.21 -16.98 -8.63
CA LEU A 28 -3.75 -16.00 -9.58
C LEU A 28 -3.87 -14.59 -8.99
N HIS A 29 -3.91 -14.47 -7.66
CA HIS A 29 -3.82 -13.20 -6.96
C HIS A 29 -2.38 -12.92 -6.48
N ILE A 30 -1.99 -11.65 -6.49
CA ILE A 30 -0.71 -11.23 -5.91
C ILE A 30 -0.69 -11.58 -4.42
N ASN A 31 0.44 -12.07 -3.92
CA ASN A 31 0.61 -12.29 -2.48
C ASN A 31 2.08 -12.34 -2.08
N SER A 32 2.34 -12.41 -0.78
CA SER A 32 3.65 -12.38 -0.16
C SER A 32 4.62 -13.47 -0.62
N SER A 33 4.15 -14.57 -1.23
CA SER A 33 5.04 -15.61 -1.78
C SER A 33 5.66 -15.24 -3.13
N ASP A 34 5.22 -14.15 -3.76
CA ASP A 34 5.60 -13.82 -5.14
C ASP A 34 7.00 -13.20 -5.25
N ALA A 35 7.57 -12.70 -4.15
CA ALA A 35 8.94 -12.21 -4.05
C ALA A 35 9.44 -12.26 -2.59
N ASN A 36 10.71 -11.96 -2.35
CA ASN A 36 11.23 -11.79 -0.99
C ASN A 36 10.51 -10.68 -0.21
N SER A 37 10.06 -9.63 -0.91
CA SER A 37 9.27 -8.54 -0.33
C SER A 37 8.17 -8.11 -1.30
N VAL A 38 6.92 -8.13 -0.86
CA VAL A 38 5.76 -7.66 -1.63
C VAL A 38 5.09 -6.54 -0.84
N ILE A 39 5.17 -5.31 -1.35
CA ILE A 39 4.57 -4.13 -0.74
C ILE A 39 3.32 -3.78 -1.53
N LEU A 40 2.16 -3.77 -0.89
CA LEU A 40 0.91 -3.37 -1.53
C LEU A 40 0.45 -2.02 -0.95
N VAL A 41 -0.02 -1.14 -1.81
CA VAL A 41 -0.63 0.14 -1.42
C VAL A 41 -2.10 0.08 -1.82
N HIS A 42 -3.00 0.15 -0.86
CA HIS A 42 -4.43 0.11 -1.07
C HIS A 42 -5.00 1.51 -1.04
N SER A 43 -5.64 1.96 -2.12
CA SER A 43 -6.25 3.29 -2.18
C SER A 43 -7.72 3.29 -2.55
N ASN A 44 -8.24 2.19 -3.10
CA ASN A 44 -9.62 2.06 -3.55
C ASN A 44 -10.22 0.67 -3.25
N MET A 45 -9.98 0.16 -2.04
CA MET A 45 -10.43 -1.17 -1.61
C MET A 45 -11.95 -1.31 -1.67
N GLY A 46 -12.42 -2.41 -2.24
CA GLY A 46 -13.85 -2.74 -2.31
C GLY A 46 -14.58 -2.10 -3.49
N ASN A 47 -13.91 -1.21 -4.23
CA ASN A 47 -14.34 -0.73 -5.54
C ASN A 47 -13.55 -1.47 -6.63
N PHE A 48 -12.51 -0.84 -7.18
CA PHE A 48 -11.62 -1.47 -8.17
C PHE A 48 -10.41 -2.14 -7.53
N GLY A 49 -10.00 -1.73 -6.33
CA GLY A 49 -8.89 -2.32 -5.59
C GLY A 49 -9.32 -3.52 -4.74
N THR A 50 -8.42 -4.50 -4.60
CA THR A 50 -8.61 -5.67 -3.75
C THR A 50 -8.74 -5.29 -2.28
N THR A 51 -9.60 -6.02 -1.56
CA THR A 51 -9.68 -5.89 -0.10
C THR A 51 -8.69 -6.80 0.63
N ARG A 52 -7.95 -7.64 -0.11
CA ARG A 52 -7.02 -8.63 0.43
C ARG A 52 -5.70 -7.98 0.82
N LEU A 53 -5.46 -7.94 2.13
CA LEU A 53 -4.14 -7.67 2.69
C LEU A 53 -3.30 -8.94 2.52
N SER A 54 -2.50 -8.97 1.47
CA SER A 54 -1.83 -10.19 1.02
C SER A 54 -0.36 -9.99 0.71
N GLY A 55 0.16 -8.77 0.88
CA GLY A 55 1.58 -8.49 0.78
C GLY A 55 2.37 -8.99 1.97
N THR A 56 3.69 -8.79 1.90
CA THR A 56 4.54 -8.77 3.09
C THR A 56 4.19 -7.57 3.96
N VAL A 57 3.85 -6.44 3.33
CA VAL A 57 3.40 -5.21 3.97
C VAL A 57 2.28 -4.60 3.12
N ASP A 58 1.17 -4.27 3.74
CA ASP A 58 0.03 -3.62 3.09
C ASP A 58 -0.19 -2.23 3.71
N PHE A 59 -0.03 -1.19 2.90
CA PHE A 59 -0.28 0.20 3.29
C PHE A 59 -1.69 0.60 2.91
N CYS A 60 -2.44 1.15 3.88
CA CYS A 60 -3.81 1.63 3.68
C CYS A 60 -3.89 3.14 4.00
N PRO A 61 -3.33 4.02 3.15
CA PRO A 61 -3.45 5.47 3.33
C PRO A 61 -4.90 5.88 3.47
N ASN A 62 -5.20 6.71 4.47
CA ASN A 62 -6.55 7.17 4.77
C ASN A 62 -7.59 6.02 4.91
N GLY A 63 -7.14 4.83 5.37
CA GLY A 63 -8.00 3.64 5.51
C GLY A 63 -8.13 2.79 4.24
N GLY A 64 -7.49 3.21 3.15
CA GLY A 64 -7.34 2.45 1.91
C GLY A 64 -8.58 2.37 1.01
N ARG A 65 -9.65 3.08 1.34
CA ARG A 65 -10.92 3.09 0.58
C ARG A 65 -11.17 4.42 -0.11
N ASP A 66 -11.32 5.47 0.68
CA ASP A 66 -11.73 6.79 0.22
C ASP A 66 -10.59 7.78 0.41
N GLN A 67 -10.12 8.40 -0.68
CA GLN A 67 -8.99 9.31 -0.65
C GLN A 67 -9.47 10.77 -0.73
N PRO A 68 -8.91 11.69 0.08
CA PRO A 68 -9.42 13.07 0.23
C PRO A 68 -9.29 13.99 -1.00
N TYR A 69 -8.88 13.45 -2.16
CA TYR A 69 -8.74 14.18 -3.43
C TYR A 69 -9.42 13.47 -4.61
N ASP A 70 -10.20 12.41 -4.36
CA ASP A 70 -10.91 11.66 -5.39
C ASP A 70 -12.28 12.30 -5.70
N CYS A 71 -12.27 13.60 -5.99
CA CYS A 71 -13.47 14.45 -5.97
C CYS A 71 -14.46 14.20 -7.11
N GLU A 72 -14.08 13.46 -8.16
CA GLU A 72 -14.91 13.37 -9.37
C GLU A 72 -15.10 11.98 -9.97
N HIS A 73 -14.26 10.98 -9.70
CA HIS A 73 -14.45 9.65 -10.27
C HIS A 73 -13.78 8.61 -9.39
N TRP A 74 -14.40 7.44 -9.24
CA TRP A 74 -13.96 6.30 -8.43
C TRP A 74 -12.65 5.70 -8.98
N THR A 75 -11.58 6.48 -9.02
CA THR A 75 -10.47 6.21 -9.92
C THR A 75 -9.34 5.56 -9.16
N HIS A 76 -8.99 4.37 -9.63
CA HIS A 76 -7.73 3.66 -9.35
C HIS A 76 -6.46 4.53 -9.56
N MET A 77 -6.61 5.73 -10.11
CA MET A 77 -5.55 6.68 -10.41
C MET A 77 -4.90 7.27 -9.14
N PHE A 78 -5.54 7.22 -7.97
CA PHE A 78 -4.90 7.68 -6.74
C PHE A 78 -3.61 6.92 -6.43
N ALA A 79 -3.53 5.65 -6.79
CA ALA A 79 -2.32 4.84 -6.63
C ALA A 79 -1.11 5.46 -7.36
N LEU A 80 -1.35 6.15 -8.50
CA LEU A 80 -0.32 6.89 -9.22
C LEU A 80 0.08 8.20 -8.54
N VAL A 81 -0.85 8.83 -7.80
CA VAL A 81 -0.56 10.01 -6.97
C VAL A 81 0.36 9.61 -5.81
N ALA A 82 0.09 8.48 -5.15
CA ALA A 82 0.96 7.94 -4.11
C ALA A 82 2.36 7.61 -4.65
N HIS A 83 2.45 7.08 -5.87
CA HIS A 83 3.74 6.82 -6.52
C HIS A 83 4.51 8.09 -6.90
N LYS A 84 3.80 9.14 -7.33
CA LYS A 84 4.38 10.44 -7.73
C LYS A 84 4.41 11.47 -6.59
N PHE A 85 4.23 11.00 -5.36
CA PHE A 85 4.16 11.89 -4.22
C PHE A 85 5.49 12.60 -4.02
N ASP A 86 5.46 13.93 -4.02
CA ASP A 86 6.66 14.74 -3.86
C ASP A 86 6.96 14.94 -2.37
N TYR A 87 7.77 14.04 -1.83
CA TYR A 87 8.22 14.05 -0.44
C TYR A 87 9.04 15.29 -0.06
N THR A 88 9.61 16.01 -1.04
CA THR A 88 10.42 17.21 -0.77
C THR A 88 9.59 18.36 -0.21
N LYS A 89 8.29 18.39 -0.51
CA LYS A 89 7.35 19.41 -0.01
C LYS A 89 7.14 19.38 1.49
N TYR A 90 7.51 18.28 2.14
CA TYR A 90 7.21 18.04 3.55
C TYR A 90 8.41 18.31 4.49
N GLY A 91 9.58 18.64 3.93
CA GLY A 91 10.78 18.97 4.72
C GLY A 91 11.11 17.86 5.73
N ASP A 92 11.22 18.20 7.00
CA ASP A 92 11.48 17.23 8.07
C ASP A 92 10.23 16.41 8.47
N CYS A 93 9.04 16.90 8.14
CA CYS A 93 7.76 16.29 8.51
C CYS A 93 7.30 15.27 7.46
N GLN A 94 8.07 14.20 7.29
CA GLN A 94 7.76 13.16 6.29
C GLN A 94 6.49 12.36 6.66
N PRO A 95 5.66 11.97 5.67
CA PRO A 95 4.57 11.03 5.92
C PRO A 95 5.16 9.67 6.32
N VAL A 96 4.62 9.11 7.41
CA VAL A 96 5.02 7.81 7.94
C VAL A 96 3.80 6.93 8.15
N ALA A 97 4.00 5.62 8.05
CA ALA A 97 2.96 4.63 8.32
C ALA A 97 3.19 3.98 9.68
N TYR A 98 2.09 3.71 10.38
CA TYR A 98 2.08 3.05 11.68
C TYR A 98 1.50 1.65 11.56
N GLN A 99 2.15 0.66 12.19
CA GLN A 99 1.55 -0.65 12.33
C GLN A 99 0.31 -0.54 13.21
N CYS A 100 -0.82 -1.05 12.73
CA CYS A 100 -2.04 -1.04 13.52
C CYS A 100 -2.92 -2.22 13.16
N GLU A 101 -3.72 -2.69 14.12
CA GLU A 101 -4.67 -3.79 13.91
C GLU A 101 -5.80 -3.39 12.95
N SER A 102 -6.18 -2.11 12.94
CA SER A 102 -7.17 -1.57 12.01
C SER A 102 -7.04 -0.05 11.88
N TYR A 103 -7.67 0.50 10.85
CA TYR A 103 -7.74 1.96 10.66
C TYR A 103 -8.53 2.66 11.78
N ASP A 104 -9.57 2.02 12.32
CA ASP A 104 -10.33 2.55 13.46
C ASP A 104 -9.47 2.72 14.72
N GLU A 105 -8.57 1.76 14.99
CA GLU A 105 -7.64 1.84 16.12
C GLU A 105 -6.56 2.89 15.89
N PHE A 106 -6.14 3.09 14.64
CA PHE A 106 -5.25 4.18 14.24
C PHE A 106 -5.91 5.55 14.51
N LEU A 107 -7.17 5.74 14.11
CA LEU A 107 -7.92 6.98 14.35
C LEU A 107 -8.15 7.26 15.84
N LYS A 108 -8.23 6.22 16.68
CA LYS A 108 -8.29 6.34 18.14
C LYS A 108 -6.93 6.66 18.78
N GLY A 109 -5.87 6.79 17.99
CA GLY A 109 -4.51 7.11 18.45
C GLY A 109 -3.79 5.95 19.14
N ARG A 110 -4.26 4.70 19.00
CA ARG A 110 -3.70 3.55 19.75
C ARG A 110 -2.39 3.02 19.18
N CYS A 111 -2.04 3.44 17.96
CA CYS A 111 -0.88 2.95 17.21
C CYS A 111 0.16 4.03 16.91
N GLY A 112 -0.01 5.25 17.43
CA GLY A 112 0.85 6.41 17.12
C GLY A 112 2.18 6.47 17.87
N SER A 113 2.63 5.38 18.52
CA SER A 113 3.96 5.37 19.14
C SER A 113 5.05 5.21 18.08
N CYS A 114 6.12 6.00 18.17
CA CYS A 114 7.28 5.91 17.28
C CYS A 114 8.02 4.56 17.37
N ASP A 115 7.76 3.77 18.42
CA ASP A 115 8.33 2.43 18.58
C ASP A 115 7.75 1.41 17.59
N ASN A 116 6.60 1.72 16.96
CA ASN A 116 5.86 0.84 16.04
C ASN A 116 5.82 1.39 14.60
N VAL A 117 6.81 2.19 14.20
CA VAL A 117 6.95 2.69 12.83
C VAL A 117 7.59 1.61 11.97
N ILE A 118 6.85 1.03 11.02
CA ILE A 118 7.37 -0.03 10.13
C ILE A 118 8.20 0.59 9.00
N PHE A 119 7.82 1.77 8.51
CA PHE A 119 8.53 2.47 7.45
C PHE A 119 8.44 3.99 7.63
N THR A 120 9.60 4.63 7.70
CA THR A 120 9.79 5.97 7.17
C THR A 120 9.95 5.84 5.65
N ALA A 121 9.26 6.67 4.86
CA ALA A 121 9.62 6.83 3.45
C ALA A 121 11.12 7.15 3.43
N LEU A 122 11.91 6.25 2.82
CA LEU A 122 13.37 6.28 2.90
C LEU A 122 13.87 7.70 2.59
N GLN A 123 14.41 8.37 3.62
CA GLN A 123 15.21 9.56 3.42
C GLN A 123 16.42 9.19 2.57
N ASN A 124 16.48 9.80 1.39
CA ASN A 124 17.67 10.07 0.59
C ASN A 124 18.32 8.88 -0.14
N TYR A 125 18.12 8.85 -1.46
CA TYR A 125 19.29 8.70 -2.35
C TYR A 125 20.15 9.96 -2.15
N ALA A 126 21.11 9.89 -1.24
CA ALA A 126 22.19 10.86 -1.16
C ALA A 126 23.23 10.51 -2.22
N THR A 127 23.35 11.35 -3.25
CA THR A 127 24.60 11.67 -3.95
C THR A 127 24.58 13.13 -4.33
#